data_AF-M1DFT5-F1
#
_entry.id   AF-M1DFT5-F1
#
_cell.length_a   1.000
_cell.length_b   1.000
_cell.length_c   1.000
_cell.angle_alpha   90.00
_cell.angle_beta   90.00
_cell.angle_gamma   90.00
#
_symmetry.space_group_name_H-M   'P 1'
#
loop_
_entity.id
_entity.type
_entity.pdbx_description
1 polymer ?
#
loop_
_entity_poly.entity_id
_entity_poly.type
_entity_poly.pdbx_seq_one_letter_code
_entity_poly.pdbx_strand_id
1 'polypeptide(L)'
;MAEKFSFNTQIFGRVRLATKSDVPHLHKLMYQMANYHNYTKVFNATEASVTTNLFKSDNPCPPFYSVTTFILEVSPDSFPQNTPKNSIFDPILKTVDLDSPILDSELKLFRINNNIFNTVSQVDKPLSCEGREVASNRPSTQELFRTNNNISNTVSQVDKPLSCEGREVASDRLSTQELFRSTSNEDNNVFIAGYVLFYPCYSGYFEKPGFFIENMFVRECYRKCGFGKMLFSAVASQANKMGFTKVDWLTVGWNENAIDFYLGMGAYIMQDVKLFRLSGEGLDAFDTNDQDGGDKV
;
A
#
# COMPACT_ATOMS: atom_id res chain seq x y z
N MET A 1 5.42 11.28 34.93
CA MET A 1 5.18 9.83 35.09
C MET A 1 4.43 9.37 33.84
N ALA A 2 5.01 8.56 32.97
CA ALA A 2 4.32 8.12 31.75
C ALA A 2 3.18 7.16 32.14
N GLU A 3 1.95 7.47 31.73
CA GLU A 3 0.82 6.54 31.84
C GLU A 3 1.16 5.26 31.08
N LYS A 4 1.52 4.20 31.81
CA LYS A 4 1.65 2.86 31.26
C LYS A 4 0.25 2.28 31.15
N PHE A 5 -0.36 2.39 29.98
CA PHE A 5 -1.56 1.60 29.70
C PHE A 5 -1.14 0.14 29.57
N SER A 6 -1.86 -0.76 30.24
CA SER A 6 -1.53 -2.18 30.32
C SER A 6 -2.70 -3.00 29.79
N PHE A 7 -2.46 -3.81 28.77
CA PHE A 7 -3.44 -4.77 28.28
C PHE A 7 -3.33 -6.03 29.13
N ASN A 8 -4.28 -6.26 30.04
CA ASN A 8 -4.06 -7.21 31.15
C ASN A 8 -4.48 -8.66 30.87
N THR A 9 -5.43 -8.89 29.97
CA THR A 9 -6.01 -10.24 29.78
C THR A 9 -6.24 -10.56 28.32
N GLN A 10 -6.83 -9.63 27.58
CA GLN A 10 -7.21 -9.83 26.19
C GLN A 10 -6.95 -8.56 25.39
N ILE A 11 -6.58 -8.75 24.13
CA ILE A 11 -6.42 -7.65 23.18
C ILE A 11 -7.07 -8.05 21.85
N PHE A 12 -7.77 -7.11 21.24
CA PHE A 12 -8.41 -7.30 19.96
C PHE A 12 -7.51 -6.74 18.87
N GLY A 13 -7.24 -7.54 17.84
CA GLY A 13 -6.53 -7.15 16.63
C GLY A 13 -7.47 -6.98 15.45
N ARG A 14 -7.20 -5.98 14.61
CA ARG A 14 -7.84 -5.80 13.30
C ARG A 14 -6.78 -5.57 12.23
N VAL A 15 -6.84 -6.33 11.14
CA VAL A 15 -6.08 -6.06 9.93
C VAL A 15 -7.03 -5.47 8.89
N ARG A 16 -6.70 -4.30 8.35
CA ARG A 16 -7.49 -3.61 7.32
C ARG A 16 -6.60 -2.97 6.27
N LEU A 17 -7.18 -2.56 5.14
CA LEU A 17 -6.51 -1.69 4.17
C LEU A 17 -6.10 -0.37 4.82
N ALA A 18 -4.87 0.07 4.52
CA ALA A 18 -4.42 1.40 4.85
C ALA A 18 -5.13 2.43 3.97
N THR A 19 -5.27 3.64 4.51
CA THR A 19 -5.80 4.82 3.84
C THR A 19 -4.81 5.96 3.96
N LYS A 20 -5.02 7.04 3.20
CA LYS A 20 -4.18 8.24 3.27
C LYS A 20 -4.05 8.82 4.68
N SER A 21 -5.07 8.67 5.51
CA SER A 21 -5.04 9.14 6.91
C SER A 21 -4.08 8.37 7.83
N ASP A 22 -3.63 7.19 7.41
CA ASP A 22 -2.69 6.36 8.18
C ASP A 22 -1.22 6.74 7.90
N VAL A 23 -0.97 7.65 6.94
CA VAL A 23 0.38 8.06 6.54
C VAL A 23 1.27 8.51 7.71
N PRO A 24 0.81 9.35 8.66
CA PRO A 24 1.65 9.74 9.79
C PRO A 24 2.09 8.56 10.66
N HIS A 25 1.24 7.54 10.81
CA HIS A 25 1.58 6.33 11.56
C HIS A 25 2.47 5.40 10.74
N LEU A 26 2.18 5.21 9.45
CA LEU A 26 3.01 4.42 8.54
C LEU A 26 4.44 4.96 8.48
N HIS A 27 4.61 6.26 8.32
CA HIS A 27 5.92 6.90 8.28
C HIS A 27 6.74 6.61 9.56
N LYS A 28 6.11 6.74 10.73
CA LYS A 28 6.75 6.38 12.02
C LYS A 28 7.13 4.90 12.10
N LEU A 29 6.26 3.99 11.66
CA LEU A 29 6.57 2.55 11.65
C LEU A 29 7.72 2.23 10.68
N MET A 30 7.73 2.85 9.50
CA MET A 30 8.81 2.70 8.52
C MET A 30 10.14 3.19 9.10
N TYR A 31 10.13 4.30 9.85
CA TYR A 31 11.32 4.80 10.55
C TYR A 31 11.78 3.83 11.66
N GLN A 32 10.86 3.30 12.48
CA GLN A 32 11.19 2.29 13.50
C GLN A 32 11.79 1.02 12.91
N MET A 33 11.25 0.57 11.78
CA MET A 33 11.79 -0.56 11.03
C MET A 33 13.20 -0.25 10.49
N ALA A 34 13.40 0.93 9.90
CA ALA A 34 14.72 1.36 9.45
C ALA A 34 15.72 1.41 10.62
N ASN A 35 15.30 1.86 11.81
CA ASN A 35 16.12 1.83 13.02
C ASN A 35 16.47 0.41 13.46
N TYR A 36 15.49 -0.51 13.45
CA TYR A 36 15.71 -1.92 13.78
C TYR A 36 16.74 -2.59 12.85
N HIS A 37 16.77 -2.23 11.58
CA HIS A 37 17.75 -2.74 10.61
C HIS A 37 19.04 -1.90 10.50
N ASN A 38 19.21 -0.86 11.33
CA ASN A 38 20.34 0.08 11.27
C ASN A 38 20.49 0.81 9.91
N TYR A 39 19.36 1.11 9.27
CA TYR A 39 19.27 1.82 7.98
C TYR A 39 18.74 3.26 8.09
N THR A 40 18.72 3.85 9.30
CA THR A 40 18.24 5.24 9.48
C THR A 40 19.00 6.27 8.63
N LYS A 41 20.29 6.03 8.35
CA LYS A 41 21.13 6.94 7.54
C LYS A 41 20.69 7.06 6.07
N VAL A 42 19.98 6.07 5.55
CA VAL A 42 19.47 6.05 4.16
C VAL A 42 17.95 6.22 4.10
N PHE A 43 17.32 6.48 5.25
CA PHE A 43 15.88 6.66 5.34
C PHE A 43 15.49 8.10 4.95
N ASN A 44 15.09 8.27 3.69
CA ASN A 44 14.71 9.58 3.14
C ASN A 44 13.20 9.78 2.98
N ALA A 45 12.39 8.78 3.37
CA ALA A 45 10.94 8.88 3.22
C ALA A 45 10.38 10.01 4.09
N THR A 46 9.49 10.82 3.52
CA THR A 46 8.68 11.85 4.20
C THR A 46 7.19 11.50 4.09
N GLU A 47 6.35 12.02 4.99
CA GLU A 47 4.89 11.81 4.90
C GLU A 47 4.32 12.24 3.54
N ALA A 48 4.83 13.34 2.97
CA ALA A 48 4.46 13.79 1.63
C ALA A 48 4.85 12.76 0.56
N SER A 49 6.08 12.25 0.59
CA SER A 49 6.52 11.22 -0.37
C SER A 49 5.74 9.90 -0.23
N VAL A 50 5.39 9.50 1.00
CA VAL A 50 4.60 8.29 1.26
C VAL A 50 3.17 8.48 0.74
N THR A 51 2.57 9.63 0.99
CA THR A 51 1.27 10.01 0.43
C THR A 51 1.28 9.94 -1.09
N THR A 52 2.24 10.63 -1.72
CA THR A 52 2.33 10.72 -3.18
C THR A 52 2.67 9.40 -3.83
N ASN A 53 3.42 8.50 -3.19
CA ASN A 53 3.83 7.25 -3.82
C ASN A 53 2.87 6.07 -3.55
N LEU A 54 2.24 6.01 -2.36
CA LEU A 54 1.36 4.91 -1.97
C LEU A 54 -0.13 5.21 -2.18
N PHE A 55 -0.54 6.48 -2.19
CA PHE A 55 -1.95 6.89 -2.24
C PHE A 55 -2.19 7.91 -3.37
N LYS A 56 -1.71 7.61 -4.58
CA LYS A 56 -1.90 8.45 -5.78
C LYS A 56 -3.38 8.59 -6.12
N SER A 57 -3.86 9.82 -6.29
CA SER A 57 -5.18 10.11 -6.87
C SER A 57 -5.24 9.76 -8.36
N ASP A 58 -4.11 9.89 -9.06
CA ASP A 58 -4.08 9.93 -10.52
C ASP A 58 -3.68 8.57 -11.15
N ASN A 59 -3.45 7.55 -10.32
CA ASN A 59 -3.18 6.18 -10.80
C ASN A 59 -4.03 5.17 -9.99
N PRO A 60 -5.27 4.90 -10.42
CA PRO A 60 -6.31 4.28 -9.60
C PRO A 60 -6.28 2.74 -9.67
N CYS A 61 -5.11 2.12 -9.84
CA CYS A 61 -5.04 0.67 -9.81
C CYS A 61 -5.56 0.20 -8.44
N PRO A 62 -6.66 -0.60 -8.42
CA PRO A 62 -7.30 -0.98 -7.18
C PRO A 62 -6.32 -1.73 -6.28
N PRO A 63 -6.57 -1.79 -4.96
CA PRO A 63 -5.79 -2.63 -4.06
C PRO A 63 -5.57 -4.02 -4.66
N PHE A 64 -4.39 -4.57 -4.43
CA PHE A 64 -3.90 -5.86 -4.93
C PHE A 64 -3.42 -5.89 -6.38
N TYR A 65 -3.72 -4.86 -7.18
CA TYR A 65 -3.17 -4.69 -8.54
C TYR A 65 -2.07 -3.63 -8.60
N SER A 66 -1.76 -3.03 -7.45
CA SER A 66 -0.69 -2.05 -7.24
C SER A 66 -0.11 -2.25 -5.84
N VAL A 67 0.85 -1.39 -5.48
CA VAL A 67 1.39 -1.36 -4.12
C VAL A 67 0.24 -1.18 -3.12
N THR A 68 0.11 -2.15 -2.22
CA THR A 68 -0.96 -2.25 -1.25
C THR A 68 -0.36 -2.31 0.14
N THR A 69 -1.01 -1.63 1.09
CA THR A 69 -0.60 -1.66 2.50
C THR A 69 -1.76 -2.15 3.36
N PHE A 70 -1.50 -3.14 4.21
CA PHE A 70 -2.36 -3.42 5.34
C PHE A 70 -1.81 -2.79 6.62
N ILE A 71 -2.73 -2.32 7.45
CA ILE A 71 -2.47 -1.81 8.79
C ILE A 71 -2.95 -2.85 9.80
N LEU A 72 -2.15 -3.07 10.84
CA LEU A 72 -2.52 -3.79 12.04
C LEU A 72 -2.92 -2.78 13.12
N GLU A 73 -4.17 -2.84 13.53
CA GLU A 73 -4.72 -2.14 14.68
C GLU A 73 -4.89 -3.07 15.86
N VAL A 74 -4.75 -2.52 17.05
CA VAL A 74 -5.05 -3.19 18.32
C VAL A 74 -5.92 -2.32 19.20
N SER A 75 -6.76 -2.94 20.01
CA SER A 75 -7.70 -2.27 20.90
C SER A 75 -7.93 -3.12 22.16
N PRO A 76 -8.12 -2.51 23.34
CA PRO A 76 -8.60 -3.23 24.51
C PRO A 76 -10.07 -3.62 24.36
N ASP A 77 -10.81 -2.91 23.51
CA ASP A 77 -12.23 -3.12 23.22
C ASP A 77 -12.41 -3.85 21.90
N SER A 78 -13.46 -4.67 21.80
CA SER A 78 -13.77 -5.42 20.57
C SER A 78 -14.11 -4.48 19.41
N PHE A 79 -13.64 -4.81 18.21
CA PHE A 79 -14.01 -4.07 17.00
C PHE A 79 -15.46 -4.38 16.57
N PRO A 80 -16.19 -3.40 16.02
CA PRO A 80 -17.52 -3.66 15.45
C PRO A 80 -17.43 -4.64 14.29
N GLN A 81 -18.34 -5.62 14.25
CA GLN A 81 -18.36 -6.68 13.24
C GLN A 81 -19.01 -6.28 11.91
N ASN A 82 -19.59 -5.07 11.83
CA ASN A 82 -20.30 -4.63 10.64
C ASN A 82 -19.33 -4.15 9.55
N THR A 83 -18.92 -5.07 8.69
CA THR A 83 -18.24 -4.74 7.44
C THR A 83 -19.28 -4.27 6.40
N PRO A 84 -19.10 -3.11 5.73
CA PRO A 84 -19.93 -2.72 4.60
C PRO A 84 -19.94 -3.84 3.57
N LYS A 85 -21.15 -4.26 3.18
CA LYS A 85 -21.34 -5.15 2.04
C LYS A 85 -20.75 -4.44 0.82
N ASN A 86 -19.76 -5.06 0.16
CA ASN A 86 -18.98 -4.56 -0.99
C ASN A 86 -17.61 -3.90 -0.68
N SER A 87 -16.97 -4.21 0.45
CA SER A 87 -15.55 -3.87 0.62
C SER A 87 -14.67 -4.70 -0.33
N ILE A 88 -13.62 -4.09 -0.89
CA ILE A 88 -12.58 -4.78 -1.68
C ILE A 88 -11.80 -5.78 -0.80
N PHE A 89 -11.80 -5.55 0.51
CA PHE A 89 -11.17 -6.42 1.51
C PHE A 89 -11.97 -6.38 2.80
N ASP A 90 -12.39 -7.55 3.28
CA ASP A 90 -13.04 -7.66 4.59
C ASP A 90 -11.96 -7.63 5.69
N PRO A 91 -12.04 -6.69 6.64
CA PRO A 91 -11.09 -6.63 7.75
C PRO A 91 -11.04 -7.96 8.50
N ILE A 92 -9.83 -8.41 8.82
CA ILE A 92 -9.63 -9.62 9.60
C ILE A 92 -9.60 -9.22 11.06
N LEU A 93 -10.51 -9.78 11.85
CA LEU A 93 -10.59 -9.58 13.29
C LEU A 93 -10.01 -10.79 14.01
N LYS A 94 -9.25 -10.56 15.07
CA LYS A 94 -8.75 -11.64 15.92
C LYS A 94 -8.73 -11.18 17.37
N THR A 95 -9.22 -12.04 18.24
CA THR A 95 -9.05 -11.89 19.67
C THR A 95 -7.80 -12.66 20.10
N VAL A 96 -6.95 -12.03 20.91
CA VAL A 96 -5.72 -12.62 21.41
C VAL A 96 -5.74 -12.57 22.94
N ASP A 97 -5.67 -13.74 23.55
CA ASP A 97 -5.46 -13.86 24.99
C ASP A 97 -3.97 -13.66 25.29
N LEU A 98 -3.68 -12.86 26.32
CA LEU A 98 -2.32 -12.45 26.65
C LEU A 98 -1.79 -13.27 27.83
N ASP A 99 -0.66 -13.95 27.62
CA ASP A 99 0.05 -14.66 28.69
C ASP A 99 0.67 -13.69 29.71
N SER A 100 0.90 -12.43 29.31
CA SER A 100 1.47 -11.39 30.16
C SER A 100 1.04 -10.01 29.68
N PRO A 101 0.97 -9.00 30.57
CA PRO A 101 0.51 -7.69 30.17
C PRO A 101 1.44 -7.00 29.17
N ILE A 102 0.86 -6.39 28.14
CA ILE A 102 1.62 -5.60 27.16
C ILE A 102 1.84 -4.20 27.72
N LEU A 103 3.11 -3.80 27.80
CA LEU A 103 3.54 -2.45 28.18
C LEU A 103 4.00 -1.68 26.94
N ASP A 104 3.20 -0.71 26.51
CA ASP A 104 3.49 0.12 25.35
C ASP A 104 3.87 1.55 25.78
N SER A 105 5.17 1.89 25.72
CA SER A 105 5.68 3.22 26.06
C SER A 105 5.37 4.29 25.01
N GLU A 106 5.05 3.90 23.79
CA GLU A 106 4.79 4.79 22.65
C GLU A 106 3.30 4.84 22.28
N LEU A 107 2.44 4.28 23.13
CA LEU A 107 1.01 4.12 22.88
C LEU A 107 0.34 5.42 22.35
N LYS A 108 0.65 6.56 22.97
CA LYS A 108 0.10 7.87 22.59
C LYS A 108 0.54 8.31 21.18
N LEU A 109 1.73 7.92 20.73
CA LEU A 109 2.24 8.24 19.40
C LEU A 109 1.51 7.50 18.28
N PHE A 110 0.95 6.33 18.62
CA PHE A 110 0.27 5.43 17.70
C PHE A 110 -1.24 5.33 17.90
N ARG A 111 -1.82 6.20 18.75
CA ARG A 111 -3.28 6.33 18.88
C ARG A 111 -3.89 6.89 17.60
N ILE A 112 -5.02 6.33 17.19
CA ILE A 112 -5.82 6.86 16.08
C ILE A 112 -6.71 7.97 16.64
N ASN A 113 -6.46 9.21 16.24
CA ASN A 113 -7.30 10.34 16.60
C ASN A 113 -8.30 10.60 15.46
N ASN A 114 -9.59 10.46 15.73
CA ASN A 114 -10.64 10.74 14.74
C ASN A 114 -10.77 12.24 14.40
N ASN A 115 -10.03 13.13 15.08
CA ASN A 115 -10.20 14.58 14.99
C ASN A 115 -9.36 15.30 13.91
N ILE A 116 -8.64 14.60 13.03
CA ILE A 116 -7.77 15.25 12.02
C ILE A 116 -8.57 15.92 10.87
N PHE A 117 -9.88 15.72 10.77
CA PHE A 117 -10.69 16.28 9.69
C PHE A 117 -11.26 17.69 9.93
N ASN A 118 -11.13 18.28 11.12
CA ASN A 118 -11.73 19.59 11.41
C ASN A 118 -10.83 20.82 11.16
N THR A 119 -9.60 20.65 10.66
CA THR A 119 -8.65 21.78 10.54
C THR A 119 -8.23 22.11 9.09
N VAL A 120 -8.89 21.54 8.08
CA VAL A 120 -8.69 21.95 6.66
C VAL A 120 -10.04 22.30 6.04
N SER A 121 -10.66 23.36 6.55
CA SER A 121 -11.88 23.96 5.97
C SER A 121 -11.80 25.48 5.91
N GLN A 122 -10.59 26.05 5.89
CA GLN A 122 -10.36 27.46 5.62
C GLN A 122 -9.08 27.62 4.79
N VAL A 123 -9.19 27.38 3.48
CA VAL A 123 -8.33 28.01 2.47
C VAL A 123 -9.25 28.49 1.35
N ASP A 124 -9.47 29.80 1.37
CA ASP A 124 -9.82 30.75 0.31
C ASP A 124 -10.97 30.44 -0.68
N LYS A 125 -12.03 31.26 -0.51
CA LYS A 125 -13.02 31.63 -1.54
C LYS A 125 -12.32 31.95 -2.87
N PRO A 126 -12.81 31.48 -4.04
CA PRO A 126 -12.31 31.99 -5.30
C PRO A 126 -12.67 33.48 -5.41
N LEU A 127 -11.66 34.34 -5.54
CA LEU A 127 -11.86 35.72 -5.98
C LEU A 127 -12.47 35.69 -7.38
N SER A 128 -13.60 36.36 -7.53
CA SER A 128 -14.19 36.68 -8.83
C SER A 128 -13.25 37.61 -9.59
N CYS A 129 -12.71 37.16 -10.72
CA CYS A 129 -12.02 38.05 -11.65
C CYS A 129 -13.06 38.69 -12.59
N GLU A 130 -13.38 39.96 -12.33
CA GLU A 130 -14.03 40.83 -13.31
C GLU A 130 -13.09 41.09 -14.49
N GLY A 131 -13.67 41.12 -15.68
CA GLY A 131 -12.94 41.17 -16.94
C GLY A 131 -12.18 42.47 -17.20
N ARG A 132 -11.09 42.35 -17.98
CA ARG A 132 -10.62 43.37 -18.91
C ARG A 132 -10.16 42.70 -20.19
N GLU A 133 -10.84 43.03 -21.28
CA GLU A 133 -10.41 42.75 -22.64
C GLU A 133 -9.06 43.43 -22.92
N VAL A 134 -8.13 42.68 -23.50
CA VAL A 134 -7.07 43.25 -24.34
C VAL A 134 -6.93 42.36 -25.57
N ALA A 135 -7.25 42.93 -26.73
CA ALA A 135 -7.15 42.29 -28.04
C ALA A 135 -5.69 42.03 -28.44
N SER A 136 -5.43 40.87 -29.06
CA SER A 136 -4.32 40.72 -30.01
C SER A 136 -4.61 39.61 -31.02
N ASN A 137 -4.02 39.76 -32.20
CA ASN A 137 -4.53 39.35 -33.51
C ASN A 137 -4.06 37.96 -33.99
N ARG A 138 -4.95 37.30 -34.75
CA ARG A 138 -4.72 36.45 -35.97
C ARG A 138 -4.07 35.05 -35.83
N PRO A 139 -4.27 34.14 -36.83
CA PRO A 139 -5.53 33.69 -37.43
C PRO A 139 -5.61 32.14 -37.56
N SER A 140 -6.76 31.67 -38.02
CA SER A 140 -7.15 30.29 -38.27
C SER A 140 -6.42 29.61 -39.44
N THR A 141 -6.34 28.27 -39.41
CA THR A 141 -6.25 27.46 -40.64
C THR A 141 -6.92 26.10 -40.42
N GLN A 142 -8.02 25.89 -41.15
CA GLN A 142 -8.67 24.59 -41.35
C GLN A 142 -8.19 23.99 -42.67
N GLU A 143 -8.30 22.66 -42.72
CA GLU A 143 -8.31 21.75 -43.89
C GLU A 143 -7.01 21.44 -44.65
N LEU A 144 -6.74 20.13 -44.74
CA LEU A 144 -6.23 19.30 -45.86
C LEU A 144 -5.71 18.01 -45.17
N PHE A 145 -6.25 16.81 -45.36
CA PHE A 145 -6.22 16.00 -46.58
C PHE A 145 -7.34 14.94 -46.61
N ARG A 146 -7.95 14.76 -47.79
CA ARG A 146 -8.77 13.61 -48.18
C ARG A 146 -7.95 12.65 -49.06
N THR A 147 -8.15 11.34 -48.81
CA THR A 147 -8.22 10.18 -49.74
C THR A 147 -7.01 9.76 -50.61
N ASN A 148 -6.58 8.48 -50.52
CA ASN A 148 -7.11 7.37 -51.36
C ASN A 148 -6.42 5.99 -51.16
N ASN A 149 -7.29 5.00 -50.92
CA ASN A 149 -7.35 3.55 -51.22
C ASN A 149 -6.27 2.78 -52.02
N ASN A 150 -6.02 1.54 -51.53
CA ASN A 150 -6.09 0.22 -52.20
C ASN A 150 -4.82 -0.66 -52.09
N ILE A 151 -4.94 -1.81 -51.42
CA ILE A 151 -4.53 -3.16 -51.86
C ILE A 151 -5.32 -4.20 -51.04
N SER A 152 -5.97 -5.14 -51.73
CA SER A 152 -6.61 -6.35 -51.17
C SER A 152 -5.58 -7.47 -50.98
N ASN A 153 -5.68 -8.24 -49.89
CA ASN A 153 -5.93 -9.69 -49.95
C ASN A 153 -6.16 -10.32 -48.56
N THR A 154 -7.03 -11.31 -48.58
CA THR A 154 -7.68 -12.09 -47.51
C THR A 154 -6.74 -12.90 -46.60
N VAL A 155 -6.94 -12.76 -45.27
CA VAL A 155 -6.79 -13.84 -44.28
C VAL A 155 -7.91 -13.75 -43.24
N SER A 156 -8.39 -14.92 -42.88
CA SER A 156 -9.54 -15.33 -42.08
C SER A 156 -9.68 -14.69 -40.69
N GLN A 157 -10.95 -14.53 -40.30
CA GLN A 157 -11.52 -14.33 -38.96
C GLN A 157 -10.54 -14.48 -37.76
N VAL A 158 -10.32 -13.37 -37.05
CA VAL A 158 -9.95 -13.34 -35.63
C VAL A 158 -10.76 -12.22 -34.98
N ASP A 159 -11.28 -12.52 -33.79
CA ASP A 159 -12.32 -11.78 -33.09
C ASP A 159 -12.05 -10.29 -32.86
N LYS A 160 -13.17 -9.55 -32.85
CA LYS A 160 -13.35 -8.13 -32.56
C LYS A 160 -12.54 -7.68 -31.33
N PRO A 161 -11.70 -6.63 -31.39
CA PRO A 161 -11.14 -6.06 -30.17
C PRO A 161 -12.29 -5.46 -29.34
N LEU A 162 -12.37 -5.84 -28.07
CA LEU A 162 -13.29 -5.21 -27.12
C LEU A 162 -12.98 -3.71 -27.07
N SER A 163 -13.88 -2.90 -27.61
CA SER A 163 -13.89 -1.46 -27.34
C SER A 163 -14.27 -1.28 -25.87
N CYS A 164 -13.34 -0.76 -25.07
CA CYS A 164 -13.63 -0.24 -23.75
C CYS A 164 -14.52 1.00 -23.91
N GLU A 165 -15.84 0.81 -23.91
CA GLU A 165 -16.76 1.92 -23.67
C GLU A 165 -16.50 2.42 -22.26
N GLY A 166 -15.94 3.63 -22.17
CA GLY A 166 -15.75 4.35 -20.93
C GLY A 166 -17.10 4.56 -20.25
N ARG A 167 -17.35 3.82 -19.17
CA ARG A 167 -18.22 4.31 -18.11
C ARG A 167 -17.35 5.10 -17.16
N GLU A 168 -17.58 6.41 -17.19
CA GLU A 168 -17.21 7.33 -16.15
C GLU A 168 -17.89 6.86 -14.84
N VAL A 169 -17.17 6.11 -14.02
CA VAL A 169 -17.61 5.75 -12.66
C VAL A 169 -17.12 6.85 -11.74
N ALA A 170 -18.02 7.79 -11.51
CA ALA A 170 -17.85 8.97 -10.68
C ALA A 170 -17.38 8.63 -9.24
N SER A 171 -16.82 9.66 -8.63
CA SER A 171 -16.16 9.85 -7.34
C SER A 171 -16.81 9.30 -6.05
N ASP A 172 -17.81 8.42 -6.13
CA ASP A 172 -18.57 7.94 -4.96
C ASP A 172 -17.90 6.81 -4.16
N ARG A 173 -16.86 6.17 -4.73
CA ARG A 173 -16.19 5.01 -4.09
C ARG A 173 -15.33 5.35 -2.88
N LEU A 174 -14.93 6.62 -2.71
CA LEU A 174 -14.11 7.03 -1.57
C LEU A 174 -14.93 7.14 -0.27
N SER A 175 -16.25 7.40 -0.39
CA SER A 175 -17.15 7.61 0.76
C SER A 175 -17.40 6.35 1.60
N THR A 176 -17.31 5.16 1.01
CA THR A 176 -17.71 3.91 1.69
C THR A 176 -16.62 3.37 2.62
N GLN A 177 -15.34 3.71 2.39
CA GLN A 177 -14.25 3.36 3.30
C GLN A 177 -14.23 4.25 4.56
N GLU A 178 -14.74 5.48 4.48
CA GLU A 178 -14.81 6.39 5.62
C GLU A 178 -15.96 6.08 6.59
N LEU A 179 -16.96 5.30 6.15
CA LEU A 179 -18.12 4.92 6.98
C LEU A 179 -17.73 4.07 8.21
N PHE A 180 -16.55 3.46 8.24
CA PHE A 180 -16.02 2.74 9.41
C PHE A 180 -15.60 3.65 10.57
N ARG A 181 -15.36 4.94 10.32
CA ARG A 181 -14.95 5.89 11.36
C ARG A 181 -16.12 6.61 12.01
N SER A 182 -17.30 6.52 11.43
CA SER A 182 -18.50 7.24 11.86
C SER A 182 -19.50 6.31 12.54
N THR A 183 -19.12 5.78 13.71
CA THR A 183 -20.09 5.46 14.76
C THR A 183 -19.51 5.99 16.06
N SER A 184 -19.86 7.24 16.34
CA SER A 184 -20.03 7.84 17.67
C SER A 184 -19.40 7.07 18.84
N ASN A 185 -18.11 7.33 19.09
CA ASN A 185 -17.51 7.37 20.42
C ASN A 185 -16.15 8.07 20.28
N GLU A 186 -15.98 9.19 20.99
CA GLU A 186 -14.74 9.98 21.03
C GLU A 186 -13.56 9.22 21.68
N ASP A 187 -13.81 8.02 22.21
CA ASP A 187 -12.88 7.20 23.01
C ASP A 187 -12.61 5.79 22.44
N ASN A 188 -12.52 5.62 21.12
CA ASN A 188 -12.02 4.35 20.61
C ASN A 188 -10.51 4.24 20.89
N ASN A 189 -10.13 3.45 21.91
CA ASN A 189 -8.76 3.12 22.31
C ASN A 189 -8.06 2.23 21.27
N VAL A 190 -7.99 2.69 20.03
CA VAL A 190 -7.40 1.97 18.91
C VAL A 190 -6.01 2.51 18.64
N PHE A 191 -5.05 1.59 18.55
CA PHE A 191 -3.64 1.89 18.36
C PHE A 191 -3.09 1.14 17.16
N ILE A 192 -2.19 1.77 16.43
CA ILE A 192 -1.48 1.12 15.32
C ILE A 192 -0.32 0.29 15.90
N ALA A 193 -0.34 -1.01 15.63
CA ALA A 193 0.65 -1.98 16.12
C ALA A 193 1.63 -2.46 15.03
N GLY A 194 1.32 -2.27 13.76
CA GLY A 194 2.18 -2.72 12.67
C GLY A 194 1.59 -2.47 11.27
N TYR A 195 2.35 -2.85 10.25
CA TYR A 195 1.93 -2.76 8.85
C TYR A 195 2.64 -3.79 7.98
N VAL A 196 2.05 -4.07 6.81
CA VAL A 196 2.69 -4.83 5.73
C VAL A 196 2.46 -4.12 4.40
N LEU A 197 3.53 -3.94 3.65
CA LEU A 197 3.57 -3.35 2.32
C LEU A 197 3.90 -4.44 1.30
N PHE A 198 3.07 -4.61 0.28
CA PHE A 198 3.23 -5.66 -0.71
C PHE A 198 2.67 -5.22 -2.06
N TYR A 199 3.04 -5.92 -3.13
CA TYR A 199 2.61 -5.61 -4.50
C TYR A 199 2.49 -6.87 -5.34
N PRO A 200 1.70 -6.86 -6.44
CA PRO A 200 1.67 -7.97 -7.37
C PRO A 200 3.02 -8.15 -8.07
N CYS A 201 3.46 -9.39 -8.22
CA CYS A 201 4.60 -9.77 -9.03
C CYS A 201 4.18 -10.88 -10.00
N TYR A 202 4.73 -10.89 -11.21
CA TYR A 202 4.46 -11.92 -12.19
C TYR A 202 5.72 -12.76 -12.42
N SER A 203 5.55 -14.08 -12.55
CA SER A 203 6.63 -14.99 -12.94
C SER A 203 6.31 -15.51 -14.33
N GLY A 204 7.22 -15.37 -15.30
CA GLY A 204 7.03 -15.97 -16.62
C GLY A 204 6.93 -17.50 -16.62
N TYR A 205 7.35 -18.15 -15.52
CA TYR A 205 7.31 -19.62 -15.37
C TYR A 205 5.98 -20.14 -14.82
N PHE A 206 5.32 -19.34 -13.97
CA PHE A 206 4.04 -19.69 -13.39
C PHE A 206 3.02 -18.83 -14.11
N GLU A 207 2.12 -19.44 -14.89
CA GLU A 207 1.13 -18.73 -15.73
C GLU A 207 0.14 -17.82 -14.95
N LYS A 208 0.38 -17.59 -13.65
CA LYS A 208 -0.41 -16.77 -12.75
C LYS A 208 0.48 -15.87 -11.88
N PRO A 209 0.02 -14.64 -11.57
CA PRO A 209 0.70 -13.72 -10.66
C PRO A 209 0.82 -14.25 -9.22
N GLY A 210 1.66 -13.58 -8.45
CA GLY A 210 1.86 -13.72 -7.00
C GLY A 210 1.89 -12.37 -6.30
N PHE A 211 2.06 -12.36 -4.99
CA PHE A 211 2.47 -11.15 -4.27
C PHE A 211 3.95 -11.19 -3.93
N PHE A 212 4.55 -10.01 -3.81
CA PHE A 212 5.83 -9.81 -3.16
C PHE A 212 5.61 -8.89 -1.95
N ILE A 213 6.00 -9.33 -0.76
CA ILE A 213 5.99 -8.49 0.44
C ILE A 213 7.32 -7.74 0.50
N GLU A 214 7.24 -6.42 0.37
CA GLU A 214 8.39 -5.53 0.47
C GLU A 214 8.84 -5.37 1.91
N ASN A 215 7.87 -5.05 2.80
CA ASN A 215 8.14 -4.76 4.20
C ASN A 215 7.01 -5.31 5.07
N MET A 216 7.36 -5.91 6.19
CA MET A 216 6.41 -6.27 7.24
C MET A 216 7.03 -5.91 8.59
N PHE A 217 6.31 -5.14 9.39
CA PHE A 217 6.78 -4.72 10.70
C PHE A 217 5.67 -4.76 11.73
N VAL A 218 5.98 -5.35 12.88
CA VAL A 218 5.16 -5.30 14.10
C VAL A 218 6.01 -4.66 15.18
N ARG A 219 5.44 -3.65 15.85
CA ARG A 219 6.05 -2.94 16.97
C ARG A 219 6.43 -3.92 18.07
N GLU A 220 7.56 -3.67 18.72
CA GLU A 220 8.24 -4.63 19.58
C GLU A 220 7.36 -5.19 20.70
N CYS A 221 6.59 -4.33 21.38
CA CYS A 221 5.70 -4.70 22.48
C CYS A 221 4.53 -5.61 22.07
N TYR A 222 4.20 -5.73 20.77
CA TYR A 222 3.14 -6.63 20.26
C TYR A 222 3.70 -7.89 19.59
N ARG A 223 5.03 -8.10 19.61
CA ARG A 223 5.65 -9.33 19.07
C ARG A 223 5.33 -10.52 19.97
N LYS A 224 5.45 -11.73 19.40
CA LYS A 224 5.12 -13.02 20.06
C LYS A 224 3.65 -13.17 20.51
N CYS A 225 2.79 -12.18 20.26
CA CYS A 225 1.34 -12.25 20.51
C CYS A 225 0.54 -12.81 19.30
N GLY A 226 1.22 -13.38 18.30
CA GLY A 226 0.58 -13.93 17.09
C GLY A 226 0.13 -12.89 16.05
N PHE A 227 0.35 -11.59 16.29
CA PHE A 227 -0.02 -10.53 15.34
C PHE A 227 0.80 -10.55 14.04
N GLY A 228 2.07 -10.93 14.08
CA GLY A 228 2.87 -11.10 12.86
C GLY A 228 2.27 -12.16 11.94
N LYS A 229 1.84 -13.30 12.51
CA LYS A 229 1.15 -14.36 11.75
C LYS A 229 -0.19 -13.88 11.22
N MET A 230 -0.95 -13.11 12.00
CA MET A 230 -2.22 -12.53 11.55
C MET A 230 -2.03 -11.63 10.32
N LEU A 231 -1.03 -10.75 10.36
CA LEU A 231 -0.73 -9.81 9.29
C LEU A 231 -0.23 -10.50 8.02
N PHE A 232 0.70 -11.46 8.16
CA PHE A 232 1.19 -12.25 7.04
C PHE A 232 0.08 -13.11 6.42
N SER A 233 -0.73 -13.77 7.26
CA SER A 233 -1.84 -14.61 6.80
C SER A 233 -2.90 -13.80 6.05
N ALA A 234 -3.05 -12.51 6.34
CA ALA A 234 -3.93 -11.63 5.58
C ALA A 234 -3.48 -11.52 4.11
N VAL A 235 -2.18 -11.34 3.87
CA VAL A 235 -1.60 -11.28 2.52
C VAL A 235 -1.71 -12.63 1.82
N ALA A 236 -1.30 -13.72 2.50
CA ALA A 236 -1.35 -15.07 1.93
C ALA A 236 -2.79 -15.53 1.62
N SER A 237 -3.74 -15.25 2.51
CA SER A 237 -5.15 -15.54 2.28
C SER A 237 -5.70 -14.73 1.11
N GLN A 238 -5.33 -13.45 0.98
CA GLN A 238 -5.75 -12.64 -0.15
C GLN A 238 -5.17 -13.16 -1.47
N ALA A 239 -3.88 -13.54 -1.50
CA ALA A 239 -3.26 -14.17 -2.67
C ALA A 239 -4.04 -15.41 -3.10
N ASN A 240 -4.34 -16.30 -2.14
CA ASN A 240 -5.09 -17.52 -2.40
C ASN A 240 -6.51 -17.23 -2.93
N LYS A 241 -7.22 -16.24 -2.37
CA LYS A 241 -8.55 -15.82 -2.86
C LYS A 241 -8.49 -15.31 -4.31
N MET A 242 -7.39 -14.70 -4.72
CA MET A 242 -7.16 -14.21 -6.07
C MET A 242 -6.64 -15.29 -7.03
N GLY A 243 -6.44 -16.52 -6.56
CA GLY A 243 -5.86 -17.61 -7.36
C GLY A 243 -4.40 -17.40 -7.71
N PHE A 244 -3.70 -16.55 -6.95
CA PHE A 244 -2.28 -16.28 -7.13
C PHE A 244 -1.45 -17.49 -6.67
N THR A 245 -0.29 -17.70 -7.28
CA THR A 245 0.51 -18.92 -7.09
C THR A 245 1.47 -18.85 -5.92
N LYS A 246 1.86 -17.64 -5.51
CA LYS A 246 2.91 -17.45 -4.50
C LYS A 246 2.79 -16.13 -3.76
N VAL A 247 3.45 -16.10 -2.60
CA VAL A 247 3.84 -14.88 -1.89
C VAL A 247 5.33 -15.00 -1.65
N ASP A 248 6.11 -14.06 -2.17
CA ASP A 248 7.57 -14.01 -1.98
C ASP A 248 7.95 -12.81 -1.11
N TRP A 249 9.09 -12.89 -0.45
CA TRP A 249 9.67 -11.79 0.33
C TRP A 249 11.15 -12.04 0.56
N LEU A 250 11.85 -11.02 1.08
CA LEU A 250 13.24 -11.13 1.47
C LEU A 250 13.37 -10.98 2.98
N THR A 251 14.34 -11.69 3.55
CA THR A 251 14.73 -11.55 4.95
C THR A 251 16.24 -11.49 5.01
N VAL A 252 16.77 -10.54 5.79
CA VAL A 252 18.20 -10.42 6.02
C VAL A 252 18.72 -11.63 6.80
N GLY A 253 19.86 -12.18 6.38
CA GLY A 253 20.36 -13.46 6.88
C GLY A 253 20.67 -13.51 8.39
N TRP A 254 20.90 -12.36 9.02
CA TRP A 254 21.16 -12.29 10.46
C TRP A 254 19.88 -12.42 11.32
N ASN A 255 18.69 -12.26 10.75
CA ASN A 255 17.44 -12.24 11.50
C ASN A 255 16.86 -13.65 11.65
N GLU A 256 17.55 -14.49 12.42
CA GLU A 256 17.17 -15.89 12.69
C GLU A 256 15.74 -16.00 13.21
N ASN A 257 15.32 -15.10 14.11
CA ASN A 257 13.94 -15.07 14.63
C ASN A 257 12.89 -14.92 13.52
N ALA A 258 13.16 -14.08 12.51
CA ALA A 258 12.26 -13.94 11.38
C ALA A 258 12.30 -15.17 10.47
N ILE A 259 13.49 -15.72 10.21
CA ILE A 259 13.66 -16.96 9.42
C ILE A 259 12.86 -18.10 10.05
N ASP A 260 13.03 -18.36 11.35
CA ASP A 260 12.30 -19.40 12.08
C ASP A 260 10.79 -19.17 12.07
N PHE A 261 10.36 -17.91 12.23
CA PHE A 261 8.96 -17.53 12.12
C PHE A 261 8.38 -17.89 10.75
N TYR A 262 9.11 -17.61 9.66
CA TYR A 262 8.69 -17.91 8.30
C TYR A 262 8.67 -19.41 8.01
N LEU A 263 9.71 -20.15 8.39
CA LEU A 263 9.76 -21.61 8.27
C LEU A 263 8.62 -22.26 9.06
N GLY A 264 8.32 -21.78 10.26
CA GLY A 264 7.20 -22.24 11.08
C GLY A 264 5.81 -21.95 10.48
N MET A 265 5.71 -21.05 9.49
CA MET A 265 4.49 -20.85 8.70
C MET A 265 4.39 -21.76 7.47
N GLY A 266 5.39 -22.61 7.23
CA GLY A 266 5.47 -23.49 6.05
C GLY A 266 6.17 -22.87 4.85
N ALA A 267 6.86 -21.74 5.03
CA ALA A 267 7.74 -21.20 3.99
C ALA A 267 8.99 -22.08 3.80
N TYR A 268 9.64 -21.95 2.65
CA TYR A 268 10.94 -22.55 2.38
C TYR A 268 11.90 -21.51 1.81
N ILE A 269 13.21 -21.71 2.00
CA ILE A 269 14.25 -20.80 1.52
C ILE A 269 14.66 -21.23 0.11
N MET A 270 14.69 -20.28 -0.85
CA MET A 270 15.21 -20.52 -2.19
C MET A 270 16.74 -20.39 -2.21
N GLN A 271 17.46 -21.49 -1.98
CA GLN A 271 18.93 -21.47 -1.79
C GLN A 271 19.73 -21.06 -3.03
N ASP A 272 19.26 -21.44 -4.23
CA ASP A 272 19.98 -21.19 -5.49
C ASP A 272 19.61 -19.86 -6.16
N VAL A 273 18.80 -19.03 -5.51
CA VAL A 273 18.37 -17.73 -6.04
C VAL A 273 19.31 -16.63 -5.56
N LYS A 274 19.83 -15.86 -6.52
CA LYS A 274 20.65 -14.68 -6.26
C LYS A 274 19.84 -13.42 -6.52
N LEU A 275 19.80 -12.53 -5.54
CA LEU A 275 19.23 -11.19 -5.70
C LEU A 275 20.31 -10.24 -6.21
N PHE A 276 20.08 -9.64 -7.38
CA PHE A 276 20.92 -8.58 -7.93
C PHE A 276 20.21 -7.24 -7.79
N ARG A 277 20.98 -6.17 -7.56
CA ARG A 277 20.48 -4.80 -7.50
C ARG A 277 21.38 -3.88 -8.33
N LEU A 278 20.75 -3.10 -9.19
CA LEU A 278 21.35 -1.98 -9.92
C LEU A 278 20.74 -0.68 -9.38
N SER A 279 21.57 0.28 -8.96
CA SER A 279 21.11 1.53 -8.32
C SER A 279 22.16 2.63 -8.42
N GLY A 280 21.73 3.90 -8.32
CA GLY A 280 22.62 5.07 -8.36
C GLY A 280 23.34 5.17 -9.71
N GLU A 281 24.63 5.54 -9.69
CA GLU A 281 25.46 5.72 -10.89
C GLU A 281 25.42 4.52 -11.85
N GLY A 282 25.35 3.29 -11.31
CA GLY A 282 25.26 2.08 -12.12
C GLY A 282 23.94 1.97 -12.91
N LEU A 283 22.85 2.57 -12.40
CA LEU A 283 21.59 2.71 -13.13
C LEU A 283 21.64 3.91 -14.09
N ASP A 284 22.20 5.03 -13.64
CA ASP A 284 22.33 6.27 -14.43
C ASP A 284 23.14 6.06 -15.71
N ALA A 285 24.13 5.16 -15.69
CA ALA A 285 24.93 4.79 -16.85
C ALA A 285 24.12 4.16 -18.02
N PHE A 286 22.88 3.73 -17.79
CA PHE A 286 22.00 3.23 -18.86
C PHE A 286 21.13 4.32 -19.49
N ASP A 287 21.09 5.53 -18.92
CA ASP A 287 20.35 6.68 -19.45
C ASP A 287 21.21 7.49 -20.45
N THR A 288 22.53 7.28 -20.47
CA THR A 288 23.41 7.88 -21.46
C THR A 288 23.32 7.10 -22.77
N ASN A 289 22.76 7.74 -23.81
CA ASN A 289 22.76 7.24 -25.18
C ASN A 289 24.20 7.15 -25.71
N ASP A 290 24.93 6.09 -25.37
CA ASP A 290 26.18 5.77 -26.04
C ASP A 290 25.85 5.21 -27.43
N GLN A 291 25.70 6.14 -28.37
CA GLN A 291 26.24 5.96 -29.71
C GLN A 291 27.76 5.91 -29.60
N ASP A 292 28.31 4.82 -29.07
CA ASP A 292 29.56 4.33 -29.61
C ASP A 292 29.68 2.83 -29.39
N GLY A 293 30.09 2.15 -30.45
CA GLY A 293 30.07 0.71 -30.52
C GLY A 293 31.11 0.05 -29.64
N GLY A 294 30.73 -1.12 -29.13
CA GLY A 294 31.68 -2.16 -28.74
C GLY A 294 31.89 -2.28 -27.24
N ASP A 295 31.03 -3.07 -26.60
CA ASP A 295 31.52 -4.42 -26.30
C ASP A 295 30.38 -5.42 -26.24
N LYS A 296 30.66 -6.58 -26.83
CA LYS A 296 29.75 -7.71 -26.92
C LYS A 296 29.67 -8.38 -25.54
N VAL A 297 28.45 -8.67 -25.11
CA VAL A 297 28.16 -9.81 -24.22
C VAL A 297 27.56 -10.92 -25.07
#